data_AF-A0A0G4B2U8-F1
#
_entry.id   AF-A0A0G4B2U8-F1
#
_cell.length_a   1.000
_cell.length_b   1.000
_cell.length_c   1.000
_cell.angle_alpha   90.00
_cell.angle_beta   90.00
_cell.angle_gamma   90.00
#
_symmetry.space_group_name_H-M   'P 1'
#
loop_
_entity.id
_entity.type
_entity.pdbx_description
1 polymer ?
#
loop_
_entity_poly.entity_id
_entity_poly.type
_entity_poly.pdbx_seq_one_letter_code
_entity_poly.pdbx_strand_id
1 'polypeptide(L)'
;MQPLFWMYNIFLAAFSLGFFVWGKNKLIKSSAAFLLLCALSGILMYFFPQDPINITLTFKGLIHFFLAGMAAITTLLAVFLSAFGFGKMDGYKNLKVISVILGLIIFISGPLTAIGPTKFPAYFGIAERITIGAFILWLFLISLVLFIKSKKSLKK
;
A
#
# COMPACT_ATOMS: atom_id res chain seq x y z
N MET A 1 2.92 -18.86 2.80
CA MET A 1 2.96 -17.62 2.00
C MET A 1 4.03 -17.71 0.93
N GLN A 2 3.83 -17.05 -0.21
CA GLN A 2 4.79 -17.08 -1.32
C GLN A 2 5.99 -16.16 -1.03
N PRO A 3 7.25 -16.59 -1.30
CA PRO A 3 8.46 -15.78 -1.10
C PRO A 3 8.41 -14.38 -1.75
N LEU A 4 7.69 -14.27 -2.87
CA LEU A 4 7.50 -13.01 -3.58
C LEU A 4 6.79 -11.94 -2.73
N PHE A 5 5.77 -12.32 -1.95
CA PHE A 5 5.05 -11.38 -1.08
C PHE A 5 5.96 -10.81 0.01
N TRP A 6 6.81 -11.66 0.58
CA TRP A 6 7.77 -11.24 1.61
C TRP A 6 8.82 -10.29 1.04
N MET A 7 9.40 -10.65 -0.11
CA MET A 7 10.37 -9.80 -0.83
C MET A 7 9.79 -8.45 -1.24
N TYR A 8 8.55 -8.44 -1.74
CA TYR A 8 7.80 -7.22 -2.04
C TYR A 8 7.70 -6.29 -0.83
N ASN A 9 7.36 -6.80 0.36
CA ASN A 9 7.22 -5.98 1.55
C ASN A 9 8.58 -5.46 2.07
N ILE A 10 9.68 -6.19 1.86
CA ILE A 10 11.03 -5.69 2.16
C ILE A 10 11.37 -4.49 1.27
N PHE A 11 11.09 -4.58 -0.02
CA PHE A 11 11.30 -3.45 -0.93
C PHE A 11 10.37 -2.28 -0.60
N LEU A 12 9.13 -2.55 -0.18
CA LEU A 12 8.22 -1.52 0.29
C LEU A 12 8.76 -0.82 1.55
N ALA A 13 9.33 -1.56 2.49
CA ALA A 13 9.97 -1.00 3.67
C ALA A 13 11.16 -0.10 3.28
N ALA A 14 12.05 -0.58 2.41
CA ALA A 14 13.17 0.22 1.92
C ALA A 14 12.71 1.50 1.20
N PHE A 15 11.70 1.39 0.33
CA PHE A 15 11.10 2.55 -0.33
C PHE A 15 10.50 3.52 0.68
N SER A 16 9.78 3.04 1.69
CA SER A 16 9.15 3.88 2.71
C SER A 16 10.18 4.70 3.51
N LEU A 17 11.33 4.10 3.85
CA LEU A 17 12.43 4.80 4.51
C LEU A 17 13.02 5.89 3.60
N GLY A 18 13.28 5.56 2.33
CA GLY A 18 13.75 6.55 1.35
C GLY A 18 12.75 7.69 1.13
N PHE A 19 11.45 7.36 1.08
CA PHE A 19 10.36 8.33 0.91
C PHE A 19 10.21 9.23 2.14
N PHE A 20 10.47 8.71 3.35
CA PHE A 20 10.50 9.49 4.59
C PHE A 20 11.64 10.50 4.58
N VAL A 21 12.85 10.07 4.22
CA VAL A 21 14.04 10.94 4.11
C VAL A 21 13.84 12.01 3.04
N TRP A 22 13.28 11.64 1.89
CA TRP A 22 12.96 12.56 0.80
C TRP A 22 11.84 13.56 1.16
N GLY A 23 10.96 13.20 2.09
CA GLY A 23 9.72 13.90 2.36
C GLY A 23 9.88 15.39 2.68
N LYS A 24 9.41 16.25 1.77
CA LYS A 24 9.54 17.71 1.87
C LYS A 24 8.55 18.38 2.83
N ASN A 25 7.53 17.65 3.28
CA ASN A 25 6.54 18.16 4.23
C ASN A 25 6.03 17.05 5.15
N LYS A 26 5.35 17.44 6.24
CA LYS A 26 4.86 16.51 7.27
C LYS A 26 3.91 15.44 6.72
N LEU A 27 3.09 15.76 5.71
CA LEU A 27 2.13 14.81 5.13
C LEU A 27 2.84 13.69 4.36
N ILE A 28 3.89 14.02 3.61
CA ILE A 28 4.73 13.01 2.94
C ILE A 28 5.46 12.15 3.96
N LYS A 29 6.03 12.76 5.02
CA LYS A 29 6.68 11.99 6.09
C LYS A 29 5.71 11.05 6.82
N SER A 30 4.50 11.53 7.14
CA SER A 30 3.46 10.68 7.71
C SER A 30 3.02 9.57 6.75
N SER A 31 2.86 9.88 5.46
CA SER A 31 2.55 8.89 4.43
C SER A 31 3.62 7.78 4.39
N ALA A 32 4.89 8.16 4.41
CA ALA A 32 6.01 7.22 4.45
C ALA A 32 6.00 6.36 5.73
N ALA A 33 5.68 6.94 6.89
CA ALA A 33 5.54 6.18 8.13
C ALA A 33 4.40 5.15 8.06
N PHE A 34 3.25 5.51 7.50
CA PHE A 34 2.15 4.56 7.28
C PHE A 34 2.52 3.48 6.25
N LEU A 35 3.29 3.80 5.19
CA LEU A 35 3.82 2.77 4.29
C LEU A 35 4.76 1.81 5.00
N LEU A 36 5.59 2.30 5.92
CA LEU A 36 6.47 1.45 6.71
C LEU A 36 5.65 0.51 7.59
N LEU A 37 4.60 1.00 8.27
CA LEU A 37 3.69 0.16 9.04
C LEU A 37 2.99 -0.90 8.16
N CYS A 38 2.57 -0.52 6.95
CA CYS A 38 2.01 -1.46 5.97
C CYS A 38 3.03 -2.57 5.62
N ALA A 39 4.26 -2.18 5.30
CA ALA A 39 5.32 -3.12 4.94
C ALA A 39 5.65 -4.08 6.09
N LEU A 40 5.79 -3.57 7.31
CA LEU A 40 6.04 -4.38 8.50
C LEU A 40 4.87 -5.33 8.77
N SER A 41 3.63 -4.89 8.60
CA SER A 41 2.45 -5.75 8.70
C SER A 41 2.54 -6.91 7.71
N GLY A 42 2.87 -6.64 6.45
CA GLY A 42 3.05 -7.65 5.41
C GLY A 42 4.20 -8.63 5.70
N ILE A 43 5.33 -8.14 6.20
CA ILE A 43 6.46 -9.00 6.64
C ILE A 43 6.01 -9.93 7.76
N LEU A 44 5.30 -9.41 8.77
CA LEU A 44 4.84 -10.20 9.91
C LEU A 44 3.83 -11.28 9.51
N MET A 45 2.96 -11.02 8.52
CA MET A 45 2.01 -12.03 8.03
C MET A 45 2.69 -13.29 7.46
N TYR A 46 3.99 -13.26 7.13
CA TYR A 46 4.72 -14.46 6.75
C TYR A 46 4.77 -15.50 7.89
N PHE A 47 4.91 -15.04 9.14
CA PHE A 47 4.96 -15.89 10.33
C PHE A 47 3.57 -16.29 10.84
N PHE A 48 2.54 -15.52 10.45
CA PHE A 48 1.14 -15.75 10.79
C PHE A 48 0.33 -15.97 9.50
N PRO A 49 0.33 -17.18 8.94
CA PRO A 49 -0.41 -17.47 7.72
C PRO A 49 -1.93 -17.40 7.96
N GLN A 50 -2.64 -16.99 6.91
CA GLN A 50 -4.11 -17.01 6.90
C GLN A 50 -4.62 -18.44 6.99
N ASP A 51 -5.70 -18.62 7.75
CA ASP A 51 -6.45 -19.87 7.76
C ASP A 51 -7.11 -20.12 6.40
N PRO A 52 -7.23 -21.39 5.97
CA PRO A 52 -8.10 -21.75 4.85
C PRO A 52 -9.52 -21.19 4.98
N ILE A 53 -10.15 -20.93 3.85
CA ILE A 53 -11.55 -20.46 3.84
C ILE A 53 -12.44 -21.54 4.45
N ASN A 54 -13.44 -21.13 5.25
CA ASN A 54 -14.43 -21.99 5.91
C ASN A 54 -13.92 -22.91 7.03
N ILE A 55 -12.71 -22.68 7.56
CA ILE A 55 -12.29 -23.34 8.81
C ILE A 55 -12.50 -22.43 10.02
N THR A 56 -12.56 -23.03 11.21
CA THR A 56 -12.60 -22.28 12.47
C THR A 56 -11.34 -21.42 12.59
N LEU A 57 -11.53 -20.16 13.00
CA LEU A 57 -10.45 -19.21 13.15
C LEU A 57 -9.43 -19.69 14.19
N THR A 58 -8.20 -19.90 13.76
CA THR A 58 -7.07 -20.24 14.62
C THR A 58 -6.41 -18.96 15.15
N PHE A 59 -5.55 -19.10 16.16
CA PHE A 59 -4.75 -17.98 16.66
C PHE A 59 -3.88 -17.34 15.57
N LYS A 60 -3.29 -18.16 14.68
CA LYS A 60 -2.47 -17.65 13.56
C LYS A 60 -3.32 -16.89 12.55
N GLY A 61 -4.48 -17.42 12.20
CA GLY A 61 -5.42 -16.74 11.31
C GLY A 61 -5.98 -15.45 11.89
N LEU A 62 -6.23 -15.39 13.20
CA LEU A 62 -6.66 -14.16 13.88
C LEU A 62 -5.58 -13.06 13.79
N ILE A 63 -4.32 -13.39 14.08
CA ILE A 63 -3.22 -12.42 13.95
C ILE A 63 -3.05 -12.00 12.49
N HIS A 64 -3.11 -12.95 11.55
CA HIS A 64 -3.07 -12.65 10.13
C HIS A 64 -4.14 -11.63 9.73
N PHE A 65 -5.39 -11.88 10.14
CA PHE A 65 -6.53 -11.02 9.84
C PHE A 65 -6.34 -9.61 10.41
N PHE A 66 -5.85 -9.50 11.65
CA PHE A 66 -5.52 -8.21 12.27
C PHE A 66 -4.43 -7.46 11.49
N LEU A 67 -3.33 -8.14 11.14
CA LEU A 67 -2.24 -7.56 10.36
C LEU A 67 -2.72 -7.13 8.96
N ALA A 68 -3.56 -7.92 8.31
CA ALA A 68 -4.15 -7.59 7.01
C ALA A 68 -5.03 -6.34 7.09
N GLY A 69 -5.85 -6.22 8.12
CA GLY A 69 -6.64 -5.02 8.39
C GLY A 69 -5.76 -3.78 8.63
N MET A 70 -4.68 -3.94 9.42
CA MET A 70 -3.71 -2.87 9.66
C MET A 70 -3.01 -2.44 8.36
N ALA A 71 -2.56 -3.39 7.54
CA ALA A 71 -1.95 -3.13 6.24
C ALA A 71 -2.92 -2.37 5.30
N ALA A 72 -4.20 -2.78 5.26
CA ALA A 72 -5.20 -2.12 4.43
C ALA A 72 -5.47 -0.66 4.84
N ILE A 73 -5.66 -0.41 6.14
CA ILE A 73 -5.90 0.95 6.67
C ILE A 73 -4.67 1.83 6.46
N THR A 74 -3.49 1.33 6.82
CA THR A 74 -2.24 2.09 6.66
C THR A 74 -1.90 2.36 5.19
N THR A 75 -2.23 1.46 4.27
CA THR A 75 -2.15 1.70 2.82
C THR A 75 -3.03 2.88 2.40
N LEU A 76 -4.30 2.90 2.80
CA LEU A 76 -5.21 4.00 2.43
C LEU A 76 -4.72 5.34 2.99
N LEU A 77 -4.33 5.37 4.27
CA LEU A 77 -3.77 6.56 4.90
C LEU A 77 -2.51 7.02 4.17
N ALA A 78 -1.60 6.12 3.83
CA ALA A 78 -0.41 6.43 3.07
C ALA A 78 -0.74 7.08 1.72
N VAL A 79 -1.62 6.47 0.93
CA VAL A 79 -1.96 6.95 -0.42
C VAL A 79 -2.61 8.34 -0.36
N PHE A 80 -3.59 8.55 0.52
CA PHE A 80 -4.27 9.84 0.63
C PHE A 80 -3.38 10.92 1.24
N LEU A 81 -2.58 10.61 2.27
CA LEU A 81 -1.61 11.57 2.83
C LEU A 81 -0.56 11.97 1.78
N SER A 82 -0.13 11.02 0.95
CA SER A 82 0.72 11.33 -0.21
C SER A 82 0.02 12.27 -1.19
N ALA A 83 -1.25 12.02 -1.52
CA ALA A 83 -2.02 12.89 -2.40
C ALA A 83 -2.08 14.34 -1.88
N PHE A 84 -2.42 14.52 -0.60
CA PHE A 84 -2.47 15.83 0.03
C PHE A 84 -1.08 16.46 0.16
N GLY A 85 -0.05 15.65 0.45
CA GLY A 85 1.34 16.08 0.54
C GLY A 85 1.89 16.60 -0.78
N PHE A 86 1.67 15.86 -1.89
CA PHE A 86 2.04 16.29 -3.24
C PHE A 86 1.24 17.53 -3.69
N GLY A 87 0.00 17.66 -3.24
CA GLY A 87 -0.84 18.84 -3.52
C GLY A 87 -0.29 20.15 -2.97
N LYS A 88 0.61 20.09 -1.98
CA LYS A 88 1.28 21.26 -1.38
C LYS A 88 2.66 21.54 -2.00
N MET A 89 3.03 20.83 -3.07
CA MET A 89 4.35 20.91 -3.66
C MET A 89 4.27 21.32 -5.14
N ASP A 90 4.98 22.38 -5.50
CA ASP A 90 5.03 22.85 -6.88
C ASP A 90 5.69 21.83 -7.81
N GLY A 91 5.04 21.58 -8.95
CA GLY A 91 5.49 20.58 -9.92
C GLY A 91 5.18 19.12 -9.57
N TYR A 92 4.34 18.86 -8.55
CA TYR A 92 3.89 17.51 -8.17
C TYR A 92 2.37 17.28 -8.31
N LYS A 93 1.66 18.18 -9.02
CA LYS A 93 0.20 18.08 -9.24
C LYS A 93 -0.22 16.73 -9.86
N ASN A 94 0.56 16.19 -10.79
CA ASN A 94 0.27 14.89 -11.41
C ASN A 94 0.30 13.75 -10.37
N LEU A 95 1.23 13.79 -9.41
CA LEU A 95 1.29 12.77 -8.35
C LEU A 95 0.12 12.86 -7.38
N LYS A 96 -0.38 14.08 -7.11
CA LYS A 96 -1.64 14.24 -6.37
C LYS A 96 -2.78 13.52 -7.10
N VAL A 97 -2.97 13.80 -8.39
CA VAL A 97 -4.07 13.22 -9.18
C VAL A 97 -3.96 11.69 -9.24
N ILE A 98 -2.78 11.15 -9.55
CA ILE A 98 -2.52 9.70 -9.56
C ILE A 98 -2.85 9.07 -8.20
N SER A 99 -2.40 9.70 -7.10
CA SER A 99 -2.65 9.19 -5.75
C SER A 99 -4.13 9.22 -5.37
N VAL A 100 -4.87 10.27 -5.76
CA VAL A 100 -6.33 10.32 -5.51
C VAL A 100 -7.05 9.23 -6.30
N ILE A 101 -6.78 9.10 -7.60
CA ILE A 101 -7.47 8.12 -8.45
C ILE A 101 -7.23 6.70 -7.95
N LEU A 102 -5.96 6.32 -7.75
CA LEU A 102 -5.63 4.97 -7.30
C LEU A 102 -6.07 4.75 -5.85
N GLY A 103 -6.01 5.78 -5.00
CA GLY A 103 -6.55 5.73 -3.63
C GLY A 103 -8.05 5.46 -3.61
N LEU A 104 -8.83 6.08 -4.49
CA LEU A 104 -10.27 5.80 -4.61
C LEU A 104 -10.54 4.38 -5.11
N ILE A 105 -9.75 3.89 -6.07
CA ILE A 105 -9.87 2.50 -6.54
C ILE A 105 -9.62 1.53 -5.38
N ILE A 106 -8.54 1.74 -4.60
CA ILE A 106 -8.22 0.91 -3.41
C ILE A 106 -9.31 1.03 -2.36
N PHE A 107 -9.83 2.24 -2.11
CA PHE A 107 -10.88 2.48 -1.12
C PHE A 107 -12.18 1.74 -1.44
N ILE A 108 -12.54 1.63 -2.71
CA ILE A 108 -13.75 0.92 -3.15
C ILE A 108 -13.50 -0.60 -3.21
N SER A 109 -12.37 -1.02 -3.78
CA SER A 109 -12.07 -2.45 -3.98
C SER A 109 -11.60 -3.18 -2.71
N GLY A 110 -11.02 -2.47 -1.74
CA GLY A 110 -10.52 -3.03 -0.49
C GLY A 110 -11.62 -3.65 0.38
N PRO A 111 -12.71 -2.95 0.72
CA PRO A 111 -13.84 -3.51 1.45
C PRO A 111 -14.47 -4.71 0.71
N LEU A 112 -14.53 -4.64 -0.63
CA LEU A 112 -15.02 -5.77 -1.43
C LEU A 112 -14.12 -7.00 -1.28
N THR A 113 -12.81 -6.80 -1.17
CA THR A 113 -11.86 -7.87 -0.86
C THR A 113 -12.12 -8.45 0.54
N ALA A 114 -12.36 -7.61 1.55
CA ALA A 114 -12.57 -8.07 2.93
C ALA A 114 -13.85 -8.92 3.11
N ILE A 115 -14.96 -8.52 2.47
CA ILE A 115 -16.26 -9.22 2.61
C ILE A 115 -16.46 -10.30 1.54
N GLY A 116 -15.69 -10.25 0.45
CA GLY A 116 -15.88 -11.08 -0.74
C GLY A 116 -15.90 -12.58 -0.49
N PRO A 117 -15.04 -13.17 0.37
CA PRO A 117 -15.04 -14.61 0.60
C PRO A 117 -16.38 -15.15 1.10
N THR A 118 -17.17 -14.31 1.79
CA THR A 118 -18.46 -14.71 2.37
C THR A 118 -19.67 -14.26 1.54
N LYS A 119 -19.59 -13.08 0.88
CA LYS A 119 -20.74 -12.49 0.16
C LYS A 119 -20.75 -12.75 -1.34
N PHE A 120 -19.58 -12.84 -1.98
CA PHE A 120 -19.47 -13.00 -3.44
C PHE A 120 -18.18 -13.76 -3.81
N PRO A 121 -18.06 -15.04 -3.41
CA PRO A 121 -16.82 -15.82 -3.55
C PRO A 121 -16.32 -15.93 -5.00
N ALA A 122 -17.23 -15.90 -5.99
CA ALA A 122 -16.88 -15.93 -7.41
C ALA A 122 -16.10 -14.69 -7.89
N TYR A 123 -16.34 -13.52 -7.29
CA TYR A 123 -15.73 -12.24 -7.69
C TYR A 123 -14.71 -11.70 -6.69
N PHE A 124 -14.65 -12.28 -5.48
CA PHE A 124 -13.67 -11.93 -4.45
C PHE A 124 -12.26 -11.83 -5.03
N GLY A 125 -11.89 -12.82 -5.84
CA GLY A 125 -10.55 -12.85 -6.39
C GLY A 125 -10.26 -11.62 -7.24
N ILE A 126 -11.18 -11.18 -8.08
CA ILE A 126 -11.02 -9.99 -8.94
C ILE A 126 -10.86 -8.73 -8.08
N ALA A 127 -11.69 -8.55 -7.05
CA ALA A 127 -11.60 -7.40 -6.14
C ALA A 127 -10.22 -7.33 -5.46
N GLU A 128 -9.69 -8.48 -5.02
CA GLU A 128 -8.37 -8.59 -4.42
C GLU A 128 -7.26 -8.12 -5.39
N ARG A 129 -7.28 -8.61 -6.64
CA ARG A 129 -6.27 -8.24 -7.66
C ARG A 129 -6.37 -6.78 -8.06
N ILE A 130 -7.57 -6.21 -8.12
CA ILE A 130 -7.76 -4.76 -8.38
C ILE A 130 -7.16 -3.94 -7.25
N THR A 131 -7.43 -4.31 -5.99
CA THR A 131 -6.91 -3.60 -4.81
C THR A 131 -5.38 -3.62 -4.79
N ILE A 132 -4.78 -4.80 -4.91
CA ILE A 132 -3.33 -4.98 -4.89
C ILE A 132 -2.69 -4.32 -6.11
N GLY A 133 -3.27 -4.52 -7.30
CA GLY A 133 -2.77 -3.96 -8.56
C GLY A 133 -2.77 -2.44 -8.55
N ALA A 134 -3.84 -1.80 -8.05
CA ALA A 134 -3.91 -0.35 -7.93
C ALA A 134 -2.85 0.19 -6.97
N PHE A 135 -2.58 -0.50 -5.85
CA PHE A 135 -1.54 -0.11 -4.91
C PHE A 135 -0.13 -0.23 -5.50
N ILE A 136 0.17 -1.35 -6.17
CA ILE A 136 1.47 -1.55 -6.82
C ILE A 136 1.67 -0.55 -7.96
N LEU A 137 0.64 -0.29 -8.77
CA LEU A 137 0.69 0.72 -9.82
C LEU A 137 0.95 2.11 -9.23
N TRP A 138 0.32 2.45 -8.10
CA TRP A 138 0.57 3.70 -7.40
C TRP A 138 2.03 3.81 -6.96
N LEU A 139 2.55 2.79 -6.26
CA LEU A 139 3.95 2.72 -5.83
C LEU A 139 4.93 2.87 -7.01
N PHE A 140 4.66 2.18 -8.11
CA PHE A 140 5.48 2.26 -9.32
C PHE A 140 5.52 3.69 -9.88
N LEU A 141 4.35 4.31 -10.07
CA LEU A 141 4.25 5.65 -10.67
C LEU A 141 4.92 6.72 -9.81
N ILE A 142 4.72 6.70 -8.49
CA ILE A 142 5.38 7.66 -7.60
C ILE A 142 6.91 7.45 -7.63
N SER A 143 7.38 6.21 -7.56
CA SER A 143 8.80 5.88 -7.57
C SER A 143 9.47 6.34 -8.86
N LEU A 144 8.83 6.07 -10.00
CA LEU A 144 9.32 6.45 -11.32
C LEU A 144 9.43 7.97 -11.47
N VAL A 145 8.39 8.72 -11.10
CA VAL A 145 8.40 10.19 -11.21
C VAL A 145 9.44 10.81 -10.30
N LEU A 146 9.59 10.30 -9.07
CA LEU A 146 10.60 10.76 -8.13
C LEU A 146 12.02 10.50 -8.66
N PHE A 147 12.27 9.32 -9.22
CA PHE A 147 13.54 8.98 -9.84
C PHE A 147 13.88 9.86 -11.06
N ILE A 148 12.91 10.12 -11.93
CA ILE A 148 13.12 11.00 -13.10
C ILE A 148 13.44 12.43 -12.64
N LYS A 149 12.71 12.94 -11.64
CA LYS A 149 12.94 14.28 -11.11
C LYS A 149 14.27 14.40 -10.36
N SER A 150 14.70 13.38 -9.63
CA SER A 150 16.00 13.39 -8.94
C SER A 150 17.15 13.44 -9.94
N LYS A 151 17.11 12.66 -11.03
CA LYS A 151 18.11 12.72 -12.10
C LYS A 151 18.20 14.08 -12.78
N LYS A 152 17.06 14.75 -13.01
CA LYS A 152 17.05 16.11 -13.59
C LYS A 152 17.69 17.16 -12.67
N SER A 153 17.60 16.97 -11.35
CA SER A 153 18.23 17.87 -10.37
C SER A 153 19.75 17.73 -10.33
N LEU A 154 20.31 16.57 -10.67
CA LEU A 154 21.76 16.32 -10.67
C LEU A 154 22.47 16.79 -11.94
N LYS A 155 21.71 17.16 -12.99
CA LYS A 155 22.24 17.67 -14.27
C LYS A 155 22.24 19.20 -14.36
N LYS A 156 21.81 19.89 -13.30
CA LYS A 156 21.91 21.34 -13.14
C LYS A 156 23.02 21.65 -12.16
#